data_AF-A0A428SGB1-F1
#
_entry.id   AF-A0A428SGB1-F1
#
_cell.length_a   1.000
_cell.length_b   1.000
_cell.length_c   1.000
_cell.angle_alpha   90.00
_cell.angle_beta   90.00
_cell.angle_gamma   90.00
#
_symmetry.space_group_name_H-M   'P 1'
#
loop_
_entity.id
_entity.type
_entity.pdbx_description
1 polymer ?
#
loop_
_entity_poly.entity_id
_entity_poly.type
_entity_poly.pdbx_seq_one_letter_code
_entity_poly.pdbx_strand_id
1 'polypeptide(L)'
;MAKRKITKEADVEEPVVEEAQDQEQEVLSSPPKPATFKGRLQLNDFVFKSDQPDSTSGDRRRSPRFASSASSTSTAVSKRINNDDQEDDGAKPQRKKRARAPAGYAPPSTYAHLPGLPDAIGDNLLVLFIGLNPGIQTARTGHAYAHPSNLFWKLLFSSGVTPRPCKATEDRQMPELYSLGLTNIVARPSRNGSELSKQEMDEGVEILHEKCRKYRPESVCVVGKSIWESIWRVRHGKPVGKAFKYGWQDESENMGVIKGEWEGAKVFVASSTSGLAATLSPAEKERIWGQLGSWVKQRRVERELAAGDKTEEKTDETEEAA
;
A
#
# COMPACT_ATOMS: atom_id res chain seq x y z
N MET A 1 -46.53 -11.74 -88.96
CA MET A 1 -45.80 -10.70 -89.69
C MET A 1 -45.16 -9.74 -88.68
N ALA A 2 -43.93 -9.28 -88.99
CA ALA A 2 -43.16 -8.16 -88.40
C ALA A 2 -42.84 -8.22 -86.88
N LYS A 3 -41.61 -8.50 -86.41
CA LYS A 3 -40.28 -7.83 -86.52
C LYS A 3 -40.14 -6.44 -85.85
N ARG A 4 -39.18 -6.39 -84.90
CA ARG A 4 -38.16 -5.33 -84.63
C ARG A 4 -38.70 -4.05 -83.94
N LYS A 5 -37.95 -3.27 -83.15
CA LYS A 5 -36.50 -3.05 -82.87
C LYS A 5 -36.46 -2.16 -81.60
N ILE A 6 -35.64 -2.42 -80.58
CA ILE A 6 -34.32 -1.80 -80.25
C ILE A 6 -34.25 -0.26 -80.37
N THR A 7 -33.97 0.39 -79.24
CA THR A 7 -33.13 1.60 -78.96
C THR A 7 -33.14 1.80 -77.43
N LYS A 8 -32.13 2.24 -76.68
CA LYS A 8 -30.74 2.71 -76.88
C LYS A 8 -30.08 2.80 -75.47
N GLU A 9 -28.76 2.74 -75.43
CA GLU A 9 -27.86 2.86 -74.26
C GLU A 9 -27.94 4.21 -73.51
N ALA A 10 -27.55 4.19 -72.24
CA ALA A 10 -26.82 5.27 -71.57
C ALA A 10 -25.92 4.68 -70.47
N ASP A 11 -24.61 4.84 -70.66
CA ASP A 11 -23.54 4.55 -69.70
C ASP A 11 -23.65 5.40 -68.43
N VAL A 12 -23.27 4.82 -67.29
CA VAL A 12 -23.05 5.55 -66.03
C VAL A 12 -21.60 5.28 -65.62
N GLU A 13 -20.77 6.32 -65.74
CA GLU A 13 -19.39 6.39 -65.28
C GLU A 13 -19.32 6.40 -63.74
N GLU A 14 -18.31 5.69 -63.22
CA GLU A 14 -17.91 5.69 -61.80
C GLU A 14 -17.24 7.03 -61.41
N PRO A 15 -17.40 7.48 -60.15
CA PRO A 15 -16.72 8.69 -59.69
C PRO A 15 -15.26 8.44 -59.31
N VAL A 16 -14.41 9.26 -59.90
CA VAL A 16 -12.97 9.44 -59.67
C VAL A 16 -12.69 9.82 -58.21
N VAL A 17 -11.71 9.14 -57.60
CA VAL A 17 -11.14 9.46 -56.29
C VAL A 17 -9.94 10.37 -56.52
N GLU A 18 -9.99 11.61 -56.03
CA GLU A 18 -8.84 12.53 -56.03
C GLU A 18 -7.86 12.16 -54.90
N GLU A 19 -6.64 11.81 -55.29
CA GLU A 19 -5.48 11.68 -54.41
C GLU A 19 -4.97 13.07 -54.00
N ALA A 20 -5.09 13.41 -52.71
CA ALA A 20 -4.35 14.51 -52.11
C ALA A 20 -2.99 14.02 -51.63
N GLN A 21 -1.94 14.48 -52.31
CA GLN A 21 -0.55 14.33 -51.91
C GLN A 21 -0.24 15.31 -50.79
N ASP A 22 0.25 14.82 -49.65
CA ASP A 22 0.95 15.65 -48.67
C ASP A 22 2.27 14.99 -48.25
N GLN A 23 3.28 15.85 -48.17
CA GLN A 23 4.70 15.54 -48.29
C GLN A 23 5.30 15.03 -46.97
N GLU A 24 5.98 13.88 -47.04
CA GLU A 24 6.85 13.40 -45.97
C GLU A 24 8.15 14.23 -45.92
N GLN A 25 8.31 15.02 -44.84
CA GLN A 25 9.61 15.57 -44.46
C GLN A 25 10.35 14.58 -43.55
N GLU A 26 11.38 13.95 -44.09
CA GLU A 26 12.39 13.21 -43.32
C GLU A 26 13.10 14.15 -42.35
N VAL A 27 12.87 13.94 -41.04
CA VAL A 27 13.70 14.51 -39.98
C VAL A 27 14.52 13.39 -39.38
N LEU A 28 15.78 13.26 -39.84
CA LEU A 28 16.79 12.38 -39.25
C LEU A 28 16.96 12.74 -37.76
N SER A 29 16.44 11.91 -36.85
CA SER A 29 16.72 12.00 -35.42
C SER A 29 17.73 10.93 -35.02
N SER A 30 18.91 11.37 -34.59
CA SER A 30 19.97 10.50 -34.06
C SER A 30 19.54 9.87 -32.72
N PRO A 31 20.00 8.66 -32.36
CA PRO A 31 19.60 8.01 -31.12
C PRO A 31 20.11 8.76 -29.88
N PRO A 32 19.36 8.75 -28.75
CA PRO A 32 19.77 9.45 -27.54
C PRO A 32 21.00 8.78 -26.92
N LYS A 33 22.02 9.60 -26.61
CA LYS A 33 23.22 9.14 -25.89
C LYS A 33 22.87 8.80 -24.43
N PRO A 34 23.45 7.75 -23.83
CA PRO A 34 23.25 7.45 -22.43
C PRO A 34 23.86 8.55 -21.54
N ALA A 35 23.15 8.93 -20.47
CA ALA A 35 23.62 9.91 -19.50
C ALA A 35 24.88 9.39 -18.79
N THR A 36 26.02 10.01 -19.06
CA THR A 36 27.29 9.73 -18.37
C THR A 36 27.46 10.70 -17.20
N PHE A 37 27.21 10.21 -15.98
CA PHE A 37 27.61 10.92 -14.75
C PHE A 37 29.12 10.75 -14.53
N LYS A 38 29.92 11.53 -15.27
CA LYS A 38 31.33 11.77 -14.96
C LYS A 38 31.55 13.27 -14.83
N GLY A 39 31.09 13.83 -13.72
CA GLY A 39 31.30 15.22 -13.39
C GLY A 39 30.90 15.48 -11.95
N ARG A 40 31.89 15.78 -11.12
CA ARG A 40 31.74 16.18 -9.71
C ARG A 40 30.80 17.39 -9.65
N LEU A 41 29.64 17.24 -9.00
CA LEU A 41 28.66 18.30 -8.85
C LEU A 41 29.32 19.49 -8.11
N GLN A 42 29.53 20.62 -8.79
CA GLN A 42 30.07 21.83 -8.18
C GLN A 42 28.91 22.64 -7.59
N LEU A 43 28.77 22.58 -6.26
CA LEU A 43 27.71 23.25 -5.50
C LEU A 43 27.65 24.78 -5.66
N ASN A 44 28.70 25.40 -6.22
CA ASN A 44 28.76 26.84 -6.43
C ASN A 44 27.90 27.34 -7.60
N ASP A 45 27.50 26.46 -8.52
CA ASP A 45 26.69 26.83 -9.69
C ASP A 45 25.18 26.95 -9.34
N PHE A 46 24.78 26.55 -8.13
CA PHE A 46 23.39 26.58 -7.65
C PHE A 46 23.16 27.56 -6.50
N VAL A 47 24.14 28.42 -6.19
CA VAL A 47 23.97 29.46 -5.17
C VAL A 47 23.35 30.69 -5.82
N PHE A 48 22.09 30.96 -5.47
CA PHE A 48 21.37 32.16 -5.84
C PHE A 48 22.08 33.40 -5.27
N LYS A 49 22.71 34.20 -6.13
CA LYS A 49 23.22 35.54 -5.80
C LYS A 49 22.16 36.57 -6.20
N SER A 50 21.64 37.29 -5.21
CA SER A 50 20.79 38.47 -5.45
C SER A 50 21.66 39.70 -5.67
N ASP A 51 21.64 40.25 -6.87
CA ASP A 51 22.14 41.60 -7.17
C ASP A 51 20.99 42.59 -7.15
N GLN A 52 20.97 43.52 -6.19
CA GLN A 52 20.50 44.88 -6.40
C GLN A 52 21.21 45.87 -5.46
N PRO A 53 21.43 47.12 -5.90
CA PRO A 53 22.35 48.08 -5.30
C PRO A 53 21.72 49.03 -4.28
N ASP A 54 22.59 49.75 -3.59
CA ASP A 54 22.38 50.76 -2.56
C ASP A 54 21.25 51.77 -2.83
N SER A 55 20.46 52.03 -1.77
CA SER A 55 20.02 53.40 -1.45
C SER A 55 19.80 53.57 0.06
N THR A 56 20.01 54.81 0.48
CA THR A 56 20.41 55.28 1.80
C THR A 56 19.26 55.57 2.79
N SER A 57 19.65 55.58 4.07
CA SER A 57 19.12 56.36 5.22
C SER A 57 18.00 55.72 6.07
N GLY A 58 18.20 55.70 7.39
CA GLY A 58 17.13 55.34 8.33
C GLY A 58 17.55 54.80 9.71
N ASP A 59 18.34 55.58 10.43
CA ASP A 59 18.45 55.71 11.89
C ASP A 59 18.66 54.52 12.87
N ARG A 60 19.52 54.84 13.84
CA ARG A 60 20.16 53.95 14.82
C ARG A 60 19.30 53.76 16.07
N ARG A 61 19.11 52.52 16.52
CA ARG A 61 18.88 52.23 17.94
C ARG A 61 19.81 51.13 18.44
N ARG A 62 20.71 51.54 19.34
CA ARG A 62 21.64 50.72 20.13
C ARG A 62 20.87 49.86 21.13
N SER A 63 21.30 48.62 21.33
CA SER A 63 21.09 47.87 22.57
C SER A 63 22.34 47.05 22.87
N PRO A 64 22.88 47.08 24.10
CA PRO A 64 24.21 46.56 24.38
C PRO A 64 24.18 45.05 24.70
N ARG A 65 25.23 44.38 24.23
CA ARG A 65 25.74 43.11 24.76
C ARG A 65 25.97 43.22 26.27
N PHE A 66 25.66 42.16 27.01
CA PHE A 66 26.41 41.81 28.21
C PHE A 66 26.96 40.39 28.12
N ALA A 67 28.23 40.31 28.50
CA ALA A 67 29.11 39.17 28.42
C ALA A 67 29.05 38.29 29.68
N SER A 68 29.65 37.12 29.52
CA SER A 68 29.99 36.09 30.50
C SER A 68 30.79 36.58 31.71
N SER A 69 30.48 36.01 32.87
CA SER A 69 31.39 35.73 34.00
C SER A 69 30.66 34.73 34.91
N ALA A 70 31.25 33.87 35.73
CA ALA A 70 32.55 33.24 35.82
C ALA A 70 32.34 32.06 36.79
N SER A 71 33.24 31.09 36.72
CA SER A 71 33.40 29.94 37.61
C SER A 71 33.34 30.29 39.11
N SER A 72 32.69 29.43 39.90
CA SER A 72 33.14 29.15 41.27
C SER A 72 32.97 27.67 41.62
N THR A 73 34.11 27.10 42.00
CA THR A 73 34.37 25.77 42.54
C THR A 73 33.92 25.63 43.99
N SER A 74 33.36 24.48 44.37
CA SER A 74 33.60 23.80 45.67
C SER A 74 33.04 22.36 45.60
N THR A 75 33.89 21.34 45.51
CA THR A 75 34.49 20.54 46.60
C THR A 75 33.48 19.72 47.41
N ALA A 76 33.56 18.41 47.23
CA ALA A 76 32.89 17.38 48.02
C ALA A 76 33.47 17.27 49.44
N VAL A 77 32.61 17.07 50.45
CA VAL A 77 32.97 16.43 51.72
C VAL A 77 31.81 15.55 52.21
N SER A 78 32.11 14.28 52.40
CA SER A 78 31.30 13.24 53.04
C SER A 78 31.00 13.54 54.50
N LYS A 79 29.82 13.15 55.00
CA LYS A 79 29.67 12.66 56.37
C LYS A 79 28.52 11.65 56.48
N ARG A 80 28.90 10.41 56.80
CA ARG A 80 28.06 9.35 57.34
C ARG A 80 27.56 9.77 58.72
N ILE A 81 26.28 9.55 59.01
CA ILE A 81 25.79 9.27 60.35
C ILE A 81 24.83 8.09 60.21
N ASN A 82 25.21 6.96 60.81
CA ASN A 82 24.31 5.87 61.14
C ASN A 82 23.46 6.33 62.32
N ASN A 83 22.15 6.06 62.28
CA ASN A 83 21.42 5.70 63.49
C ASN A 83 20.41 4.61 63.11
N ASP A 84 20.58 3.50 63.81
CA ASP A 84 19.68 2.36 63.93
C ASP A 84 18.61 2.75 64.95
N ASP A 85 17.34 2.44 64.69
CA ASP A 85 16.32 2.17 65.71
C ASP A 85 15.02 1.65 65.05
N GLN A 86 14.42 0.69 65.74
CA GLN A 86 13.43 -0.29 65.30
C GLN A 86 11.97 0.21 65.24
N GLU A 87 11.22 -0.46 64.36
CA GLU A 87 9.80 -0.90 64.41
C GLU A 87 8.68 0.10 64.78
N ASP A 88 7.76 0.35 63.81
CA ASP A 88 6.31 0.35 64.06
C ASP A 88 5.51 0.05 62.78
N ASP A 89 4.44 -0.70 62.96
CA ASP A 89 3.56 -1.39 62.01
C ASP A 89 2.69 -0.41 61.19
N GLY A 90 2.62 -0.63 59.88
CA GLY A 90 1.80 0.23 59.01
C GLY A 90 1.74 -0.25 57.58
N ALA A 91 0.91 -1.26 57.33
CA ALA A 91 0.63 -1.79 56.00
C ALA A 91 0.09 -0.71 55.04
N LYS A 92 0.98 -0.15 54.19
CA LYS A 92 0.61 0.72 53.07
C LYS A 92 0.15 -0.12 51.88
N PRO A 93 -0.98 0.21 51.21
CA PRO A 93 -1.42 -0.55 50.05
C PRO A 93 -0.44 -0.37 48.90
N GLN A 94 0.14 -1.47 48.43
CA GLN A 94 1.01 -1.49 47.27
C GLN A 94 0.24 -1.00 46.04
N ARG A 95 0.50 0.24 45.60
CA ARG A 95 0.06 0.72 44.28
C ARG A 95 0.66 -0.21 43.23
N LYS A 96 -0.16 -1.06 42.62
CA LYS A 96 0.19 -1.83 41.42
C LYS A 96 0.83 -0.86 40.43
N LYS A 97 2.13 -1.01 40.16
CA LYS A 97 2.83 -0.24 39.12
C LYS A 97 2.12 -0.54 37.80
N ARG A 98 1.31 0.40 37.30
CA ARG A 98 0.77 0.33 35.94
C ARG A 98 1.96 0.12 35.01
N ALA A 99 1.98 -0.98 34.28
CA ALA A 99 3.01 -1.24 33.30
C ALA A 99 3.13 0.00 32.40
N ARG A 100 4.30 0.62 32.37
CA ARG A 100 4.54 1.75 31.48
C ARG A 100 4.40 1.21 30.06
N ALA A 101 3.53 1.84 29.27
CA ALA A 101 3.40 1.52 27.86
C ALA A 101 4.80 1.57 27.20
N PRO A 102 5.12 0.62 26.31
CA PRO A 102 6.40 0.65 25.61
C PRO A 102 6.50 1.96 24.81
N ALA A 103 7.73 2.48 24.69
CA ALA A 103 8.00 3.67 23.90
C ALA A 103 7.44 3.50 22.48
N GLY A 104 6.55 4.41 22.06
CA GLY A 104 5.91 4.38 20.75
C GLY A 104 4.46 3.90 20.74
N TYR A 105 3.99 3.14 21.75
CA TYR A 105 2.59 2.70 21.81
C TYR A 105 1.63 3.86 22.12
N ALA A 106 0.50 3.92 21.39
CA ALA A 106 -0.60 4.82 21.71
C ALA A 106 -1.85 3.99 22.07
N PRO A 107 -2.47 4.21 23.25
CA PRO A 107 -3.69 3.50 23.61
C PRO A 107 -4.83 3.82 22.64
N PRO A 108 -5.81 2.92 22.45
CA PRO A 108 -6.96 3.14 21.57
C PRO A 108 -7.69 4.46 21.81
N SER A 109 -7.74 4.92 23.06
CA SER A 109 -8.35 6.20 23.45
C SER A 109 -7.73 7.43 22.76
N THR A 110 -6.47 7.35 22.32
CA THR A 110 -5.77 8.46 21.64
C THR A 110 -6.48 8.91 20.37
N TYR A 111 -7.03 7.95 19.62
CA TYR A 111 -7.68 8.19 18.32
C TYR A 111 -9.14 7.75 18.29
N ALA A 112 -9.77 7.55 19.46
CA ALA A 112 -11.16 7.10 19.56
C ALA A 112 -12.18 8.07 18.92
N HIS A 113 -11.78 9.33 18.70
CA HIS A 113 -12.59 10.34 18.00
C HIS A 113 -12.58 10.16 16.47
N LEU A 114 -11.70 9.31 15.93
CA LEU A 114 -11.65 8.99 14.50
C LEU A 114 -12.47 7.72 14.24
N PRO A 115 -13.26 7.67 13.15
CA PRO A 115 -14.00 6.46 12.81
C PRO A 115 -13.03 5.36 12.35
N GLY A 116 -13.46 4.10 12.52
CA GLY A 116 -12.82 2.98 11.85
C GLY A 116 -13.02 3.03 10.33
N LEU A 117 -12.29 2.18 9.61
CA LEU A 117 -12.51 1.98 8.18
C LEU A 117 -13.33 0.70 7.98
N PRO A 118 -14.54 0.76 7.39
CA PRO A 118 -15.27 -0.44 6.98
C PRO A 118 -14.47 -1.24 5.96
N ASP A 119 -14.53 -2.57 6.04
CA ASP A 119 -13.93 -3.42 5.03
C ASP A 119 -14.65 -3.26 3.69
N ALA A 120 -13.88 -3.31 2.59
CA ALA A 120 -14.41 -3.46 1.25
C ALA A 120 -14.22 -4.92 0.85
N ILE A 121 -15.18 -5.78 1.16
CA ILE A 121 -15.08 -7.23 0.99
C ILE A 121 -16.37 -7.78 0.38
N GLY A 122 -16.24 -8.80 -0.45
CA GLY A 122 -17.34 -9.50 -1.10
C GLY A 122 -16.95 -10.95 -1.38
N ASP A 123 -17.82 -11.68 -2.04
CA ASP A 123 -17.55 -13.07 -2.46
C ASP A 123 -16.72 -13.09 -3.76
N ASN A 124 -16.21 -14.27 -4.12
CA ASN A 124 -15.48 -14.52 -5.37
C ASN A 124 -14.23 -13.62 -5.59
N LEU A 125 -13.60 -13.18 -4.50
CA LEU A 125 -12.42 -12.33 -4.57
C LEU A 125 -11.22 -13.08 -5.16
N LEU A 126 -10.52 -12.43 -6.06
CA LEU A 126 -9.23 -12.87 -6.58
C LEU A 126 -8.11 -12.61 -5.57
N VAL A 127 -8.12 -11.41 -4.96
CA VAL A 127 -7.16 -11.02 -3.93
C VAL A 127 -7.88 -10.28 -2.80
N LEU A 128 -7.67 -10.70 -1.55
CA LEU A 128 -8.00 -9.92 -0.37
C LEU A 128 -6.72 -9.25 0.18
N PHE A 129 -6.63 -7.93 0.08
CA PHE A 129 -5.52 -7.16 0.62
C PHE A 129 -5.69 -6.92 2.13
N ILE A 130 -4.66 -7.28 2.90
CA ILE A 130 -4.62 -7.14 4.36
C ILE A 130 -3.64 -6.02 4.69
N GLY A 131 -4.17 -4.86 5.04
CA GLY A 131 -3.43 -3.72 5.57
C GLY A 131 -3.17 -3.82 7.07
N LEU A 132 -2.36 -2.89 7.59
CA LEU A 132 -2.04 -2.86 9.01
C LEU A 132 -3.23 -2.35 9.84
N ASN A 133 -3.58 -1.09 9.64
CA ASN A 133 -4.68 -0.40 10.28
C ASN A 133 -4.97 0.94 9.56
N PRO A 134 -6.14 1.57 9.80
CA PRO A 134 -6.43 2.90 9.29
C PRO A 134 -5.41 3.94 9.80
N GLY A 135 -4.70 4.59 8.88
CA GLY A 135 -3.96 5.82 9.19
C GLY A 135 -4.93 6.99 9.44
N ILE A 136 -4.46 8.08 10.08
CA ILE A 136 -5.29 9.27 10.38
C ILE A 136 -6.05 9.78 9.13
N GLN A 137 -5.38 9.90 7.98
CA GLN A 137 -6.03 10.36 6.75
C GLN A 137 -7.10 9.38 6.28
N THR A 138 -6.82 8.08 6.26
CA THR A 138 -7.77 7.03 5.89
C THR A 138 -8.99 7.02 6.80
N ALA A 139 -8.79 7.19 8.11
CA ALA A 139 -9.89 7.29 9.06
C ALA A 139 -10.75 8.54 8.79
N ARG A 140 -10.12 9.70 8.52
CA ARG A 140 -10.85 10.95 8.22
C ARG A 140 -11.63 10.90 6.92
N THR A 141 -11.06 10.33 5.86
CA THR A 141 -11.69 10.29 4.54
C THR A 141 -12.60 9.07 4.36
N GLY A 142 -12.49 8.06 5.21
CA GLY A 142 -13.23 6.80 5.07
C GLY A 142 -12.79 5.95 3.87
N HIS A 143 -11.55 6.16 3.38
CA HIS A 143 -11.00 5.52 2.19
C HIS A 143 -9.63 4.88 2.44
N ALA A 144 -9.48 3.63 2.03
CA ALA A 144 -8.27 2.83 2.19
C ALA A 144 -7.07 3.48 1.49
N TYR A 145 -5.93 3.51 2.19
CA TYR A 145 -4.65 4.01 1.67
C TYR A 145 -4.70 5.44 1.10
N ALA A 146 -5.54 6.31 1.67
CA ALA A 146 -5.81 7.66 1.15
C ALA A 146 -4.70 8.70 1.38
N HIS A 147 -3.68 8.38 2.20
CA HIS A 147 -2.59 9.33 2.44
C HIS A 147 -1.74 9.54 1.17
N PRO A 148 -1.38 10.78 0.77
CA PRO A 148 -0.66 11.04 -0.49
C PRO A 148 0.70 10.34 -0.62
N SER A 149 1.38 10.09 0.49
CA SER A 149 2.65 9.36 0.51
C SER A 149 2.48 7.83 0.44
N ASN A 150 1.25 7.32 0.49
CA ASN A 150 0.99 5.90 0.36
C ASN A 150 1.04 5.48 -1.12
N LEU A 151 1.78 4.41 -1.41
CA LEU A 151 2.03 3.94 -2.77
C LEU A 151 1.07 2.84 -3.23
N PHE A 152 0.12 2.40 -2.40
CA PHE A 152 -0.75 1.24 -2.69
C PHE A 152 -1.43 1.33 -4.06
N TRP A 153 -2.13 2.43 -4.32
CA TRP A 153 -2.83 2.65 -5.59
C TRP A 153 -1.90 2.75 -6.80
N LYS A 154 -0.70 3.32 -6.61
CA LYS A 154 0.32 3.39 -7.66
C LYS A 154 0.90 2.00 -7.97
N LEU A 155 1.18 1.20 -6.93
CA LEU A 155 1.74 -0.15 -7.05
C LEU A 155 0.71 -1.14 -7.60
N LEU A 156 -0.57 -1.00 -7.28
CA LEU A 156 -1.67 -1.77 -7.91
C LEU A 156 -1.65 -1.60 -9.43
N PHE A 157 -1.55 -0.35 -9.90
CA PHE A 157 -1.51 -0.06 -11.33
C PHE A 157 -0.19 -0.49 -11.96
N SER A 158 0.96 -0.09 -11.40
CA SER A 158 2.26 -0.39 -12.03
C SER A 158 2.60 -1.88 -12.06
N SER A 159 2.05 -2.69 -11.14
CA SER A 159 2.16 -4.15 -11.19
C SER A 159 1.21 -4.81 -12.21
N GLY A 160 0.18 -4.10 -12.67
CA GLY A 160 -0.88 -4.64 -13.51
C GLY A 160 -1.98 -5.39 -12.75
N VAL A 161 -2.06 -5.25 -11.42
CA VAL A 161 -3.20 -5.76 -10.65
C VAL A 161 -4.49 -5.02 -11.04
N THR A 162 -4.42 -3.71 -11.27
CA THR A 162 -5.51 -2.95 -11.89
C THR A 162 -5.13 -2.55 -13.32
N PRO A 163 -6.09 -2.57 -14.27
CA PRO A 163 -5.80 -2.24 -15.68
C PRO A 163 -5.59 -0.74 -15.91
N ARG A 164 -6.02 0.09 -14.96
CA ARG A 164 -5.88 1.56 -14.98
C ARG A 164 -5.46 2.08 -13.61
N PRO A 165 -4.99 3.32 -13.50
CA PRO A 165 -4.87 4.00 -12.23
C PRO A 165 -6.25 4.11 -11.54
N CYS A 166 -6.30 3.67 -10.28
CA CYS A 166 -7.47 3.81 -9.40
C CYS A 166 -7.16 4.79 -8.27
N LYS A 167 -8.19 5.46 -7.76
CA LYS A 167 -8.13 6.39 -6.63
C LYS A 167 -8.63 5.71 -5.35
N ALA A 168 -8.19 6.23 -4.21
CA ALA A 168 -8.66 5.78 -2.90
C ALA A 168 -10.18 5.84 -2.75
N THR A 169 -10.85 6.79 -3.41
CA THR A 169 -12.32 6.94 -3.39
C THR A 169 -13.07 5.79 -4.05
N GLU A 170 -12.38 4.95 -4.83
CA GLU A 170 -12.96 3.80 -5.53
C GLU A 170 -12.82 2.50 -4.70
N ASP A 171 -12.23 2.55 -3.51
CA ASP A 171 -11.91 1.37 -2.69
C ASP A 171 -13.07 0.42 -2.44
N ARG A 172 -14.26 0.96 -2.16
CA ARG A 172 -15.48 0.17 -1.95
C ARG A 172 -16.02 -0.52 -3.20
N GLN A 173 -15.63 -0.05 -4.38
CA GLN A 173 -16.05 -0.62 -5.66
C GLN A 173 -15.08 -1.73 -6.13
N MET A 174 -13.90 -1.85 -5.51
CA MET A 174 -12.87 -2.82 -5.90
C MET A 174 -13.34 -4.29 -5.89
N PRO A 175 -14.19 -4.76 -4.95
CA PRO A 175 -14.72 -6.11 -4.98
C PRO A 175 -15.52 -6.40 -6.25
N GLU A 176 -16.41 -5.48 -6.64
CA GLU A 176 -17.29 -5.63 -7.80
C GLU A 176 -16.52 -5.46 -9.11
N LEU A 177 -15.72 -4.39 -9.23
CA LEU A 177 -15.05 -4.04 -10.49
C LEU A 177 -13.91 -4.99 -10.84
N TYR A 178 -13.18 -5.50 -9.83
CA TYR A 178 -11.91 -6.18 -10.05
C TYR A 178 -11.71 -7.45 -9.24
N SER A 179 -12.71 -7.87 -8.46
CA SER A 179 -12.60 -8.97 -7.49
C SER A 179 -11.48 -8.74 -6.47
N LEU A 180 -11.27 -7.49 -6.04
CA LEU A 180 -10.22 -7.11 -5.09
C LEU A 180 -10.85 -6.62 -3.78
N GLY A 181 -10.56 -7.31 -2.67
CA GLY A 181 -11.02 -6.94 -1.34
C GLY A 181 -9.97 -6.17 -0.53
N LEU A 182 -10.40 -5.38 0.45
CA LEU A 182 -9.56 -4.64 1.37
C LEU A 182 -10.04 -4.81 2.82
N THR A 183 -9.12 -5.19 3.70
CA THR A 183 -9.31 -5.31 5.16
C THR A 183 -8.04 -4.85 5.88
N ASN A 184 -8.11 -4.72 7.21
CA ASN A 184 -6.93 -4.56 8.07
C ASN A 184 -6.83 -5.66 9.13
N ILE A 185 -5.62 -5.93 9.62
CA ILE A 185 -5.40 -6.81 10.78
C ILE A 185 -5.81 -6.12 12.09
N VAL A 186 -5.63 -4.80 12.21
CA VAL A 186 -6.08 -4.01 13.36
C VAL A 186 -7.12 -2.99 12.92
N ALA A 187 -8.27 -2.98 13.60
CA ALA A 187 -9.42 -2.15 13.23
C ALA A 187 -9.24 -0.66 13.60
N ARG A 188 -8.56 -0.36 14.71
CA ARG A 188 -8.49 1.02 15.24
C ARG A 188 -7.54 1.91 14.44
N PRO A 189 -7.84 3.22 14.33
CA PRO A 189 -6.89 4.17 13.78
C PRO A 189 -5.63 4.36 14.63
N SER A 190 -4.51 4.66 13.97
CA SER A 190 -3.30 5.18 14.59
C SER A 190 -2.54 6.07 13.61
N ARG A 191 -1.53 6.80 14.09
CA ARG A 191 -0.68 7.60 13.20
C ARG A 191 0.26 6.73 12.38
N ASN A 192 0.77 5.66 12.97
CA ASN A 192 1.66 4.71 12.31
C ASN A 192 1.69 3.36 13.06
N GLY A 193 2.37 2.38 12.47
CA GLY A 193 2.45 1.03 13.03
C GLY A 193 3.20 0.89 14.35
N SER A 194 4.09 1.83 14.72
CA SER A 194 4.80 1.76 16.02
C SER A 194 3.88 2.05 17.21
N GLU A 195 2.70 2.62 16.95
CA GLU A 195 1.65 2.89 17.94
C GLU A 195 0.74 1.69 18.24
N LEU A 196 0.97 0.56 17.56
CA LEU A 196 0.25 -0.69 17.78
C LEU A 196 1.08 -1.65 18.61
N SER A 197 0.42 -2.35 19.52
CA SER A 197 1.04 -3.45 20.26
C SER A 197 1.09 -4.72 19.40
N LYS A 198 2.00 -5.64 19.74
CA LYS A 198 2.04 -6.98 19.14
C LYS A 198 0.75 -7.77 19.41
N GLN A 199 0.21 -7.61 20.62
CA GLN A 199 -1.02 -8.27 21.04
C GLN A 199 -2.20 -7.87 20.15
N GLU A 200 -2.38 -6.58 19.87
CA GLU A 200 -3.47 -6.13 18.98
C GLU A 200 -3.36 -6.71 17.58
N MET A 201 -2.14 -6.85 17.04
CA MET A 201 -1.94 -7.49 15.75
C MET A 201 -2.20 -9.01 15.82
N ASP A 202 -1.80 -9.67 16.91
CA ASP A 202 -2.02 -11.11 17.11
C ASP A 202 -3.50 -11.46 17.27
N GLU A 203 -4.25 -10.64 18.03
CA GLU A 203 -5.71 -10.76 18.19
C GLU A 203 -6.45 -10.63 16.85
N GLY A 204 -5.91 -9.84 15.91
CA GLY A 204 -6.45 -9.69 14.57
C GLY A 204 -6.31 -10.92 13.67
N VAL A 205 -5.42 -11.87 13.99
CA VAL A 205 -5.12 -13.00 13.09
C VAL A 205 -6.32 -13.93 12.92
N GLU A 206 -7.00 -14.31 14.01
CA GLU A 206 -8.16 -15.21 13.90
C GLU A 206 -9.32 -14.53 13.15
N ILE A 207 -9.53 -13.23 13.36
CA ILE A 207 -10.55 -12.44 12.62
C ILE A 207 -10.26 -12.47 11.11
N LEU A 208 -9.00 -12.39 10.69
CA LEU A 208 -8.62 -12.53 9.29
C LEU A 208 -8.91 -13.94 8.76
N HIS A 209 -8.63 -14.97 9.57
CA HIS A 209 -8.96 -16.36 9.22
C HIS A 209 -10.47 -16.57 9.06
N GLU A 210 -11.29 -16.00 9.95
CA GLU A 210 -12.77 -16.03 9.84
C GLU A 210 -13.25 -15.35 8.56
N LYS A 211 -12.71 -14.17 8.22
CA LYS A 211 -13.01 -13.50 6.94
C LYS A 211 -12.62 -14.37 5.75
N CYS A 212 -11.46 -15.03 5.78
CA CYS A 212 -11.05 -15.94 4.72
C CYS A 212 -12.02 -17.12 4.59
N ARG A 213 -12.40 -17.77 5.70
CA ARG A 213 -13.38 -18.89 5.70
C ARG A 213 -14.73 -18.47 5.11
N LYS A 214 -15.18 -17.26 5.43
CA LYS A 214 -16.47 -16.70 4.98
C LYS A 214 -16.46 -16.34 3.49
N TYR A 215 -15.50 -15.52 3.07
CA TYR A 215 -15.51 -14.91 1.72
C TYR A 215 -14.72 -15.71 0.68
N ARG A 216 -13.95 -16.71 1.13
CA ARG A 216 -13.17 -17.65 0.32
C ARG A 216 -12.39 -16.97 -0.83
N PRO A 217 -11.56 -15.94 -0.56
CA PRO A 217 -10.74 -15.33 -1.59
C PRO A 217 -9.76 -16.37 -2.15
N GLU A 218 -9.45 -16.32 -3.44
CA GLU A 218 -8.45 -17.23 -4.03
C GLU A 218 -7.05 -16.99 -3.44
N SER A 219 -6.73 -15.73 -3.15
CA SER A 219 -5.49 -15.34 -2.50
C SER A 219 -5.69 -14.21 -1.50
N VAL A 220 -4.77 -14.13 -0.55
CA VAL A 220 -4.60 -12.98 0.34
C VAL A 220 -3.26 -12.31 0.05
N CYS A 221 -3.24 -10.99 0.05
CA CYS A 221 -2.01 -10.20 -0.04
C CYS A 221 -1.77 -9.45 1.26
N VAL A 222 -0.76 -9.88 2.02
CA VAL A 222 -0.34 -9.25 3.27
C VAL A 222 0.54 -8.04 2.96
N VAL A 223 0.02 -6.83 3.19
CA VAL A 223 0.64 -5.56 2.76
C VAL A 223 1.65 -5.05 3.79
N GLY A 224 2.66 -5.87 4.08
CA GLY A 224 3.79 -5.49 4.93
C GLY A 224 4.28 -6.61 5.85
N LYS A 225 5.60 -6.61 6.04
CA LYS A 225 6.31 -7.60 6.85
C LYS A 225 5.77 -7.75 8.28
N SER A 226 5.46 -6.66 8.98
CA SER A 226 5.03 -6.72 10.38
C SER A 226 3.71 -7.47 10.58
N ILE A 227 2.81 -7.39 9.59
CA ILE A 227 1.54 -8.12 9.60
C ILE A 227 1.82 -9.62 9.47
N TRP A 228 2.69 -9.99 8.52
CA TRP A 228 3.13 -11.37 8.32
C TRP A 228 3.84 -11.94 9.56
N GLU A 229 4.68 -11.14 10.23
CA GLU A 229 5.33 -11.54 11.48
C GLU A 229 4.31 -11.85 12.60
N SER A 230 3.15 -11.18 12.61
CA SER A 230 2.04 -11.52 13.52
C SER A 230 1.38 -12.84 13.15
N ILE A 231 0.95 -12.99 11.89
CA ILE A 231 0.34 -14.23 11.39
C ILE A 231 1.24 -15.43 11.69
N TRP A 232 2.53 -15.30 11.36
CA TRP A 232 3.53 -16.33 11.62
C TRP A 232 3.66 -16.65 13.12
N ARG A 233 3.75 -15.64 13.97
CA ARG A 233 3.92 -15.83 15.42
C ARG A 233 2.72 -16.51 16.06
N VAL A 234 1.50 -16.14 15.66
CA VAL A 234 0.27 -16.79 16.15
C VAL A 234 0.23 -18.25 15.71
N ARG A 235 0.61 -18.54 14.46
CA ARG A 235 0.58 -19.90 13.90
C ARG A 235 1.68 -20.81 14.46
N HIS A 236 2.90 -20.30 14.56
CA HIS A 236 4.10 -21.11 14.84
C HIS A 236 4.64 -20.92 16.27
N GLY A 237 4.09 -20.00 17.06
CA GLY A 237 4.52 -19.69 18.43
C GLY A 237 5.90 -19.03 18.55
N LYS A 238 6.53 -18.65 17.43
CA LYS A 238 7.89 -18.08 17.39
C LYS A 238 8.02 -17.03 16.28
N PRO A 239 9.03 -16.12 16.35
CA PRO A 239 9.30 -15.18 15.26
C PRO A 239 9.73 -15.88 13.95
N VAL A 240 9.42 -15.28 12.81
CA VAL A 240 9.80 -15.79 11.47
C VAL A 240 11.31 -15.83 11.24
N GLY A 241 12.04 -14.83 11.76
CA GLY A 241 13.49 -14.77 11.66
C GLY A 241 14.00 -14.87 10.22
N LYS A 242 14.95 -15.79 9.99
CA LYS A 242 15.59 -16.01 8.69
C LYS A 242 14.69 -16.67 7.63
N ALA A 243 13.55 -17.24 8.04
CA ALA A 243 12.60 -17.84 7.10
C ALA A 243 11.78 -16.79 6.32
N PHE A 244 11.89 -15.51 6.68
CA PHE A 244 11.13 -14.45 6.04
C PHE A 244 11.52 -14.28 4.56
N LYS A 245 10.51 -14.36 3.69
CA LYS A 245 10.61 -14.00 2.26
C LYS A 245 9.39 -13.18 1.84
N TYR A 246 9.60 -12.19 0.98
CA TYR A 246 8.51 -11.58 0.21
C TYR A 246 8.07 -12.54 -0.90
N GLY A 247 6.85 -12.35 -1.39
CA GLY A 247 6.29 -13.16 -2.47
C GLY A 247 5.31 -14.23 -1.97
N TRP A 248 5.07 -15.23 -2.81
CA TRP A 248 4.24 -16.38 -2.48
C TRP A 248 4.83 -17.22 -1.35
N GLN A 249 3.98 -17.57 -0.39
CA GLN A 249 4.31 -18.47 0.71
C GLN A 249 3.90 -19.90 0.35
N ASP A 250 4.42 -20.86 1.09
CA ASP A 250 4.15 -22.28 0.90
C ASP A 250 2.68 -22.59 1.25
N GLU A 251 2.09 -23.62 0.63
CA GLU A 251 0.65 -23.95 0.77
C GLU A 251 0.25 -24.29 2.21
N SER A 252 1.19 -24.79 3.02
CA SER A 252 1.00 -24.98 4.46
C SER A 252 0.66 -23.70 5.20
N GLU A 253 0.94 -22.55 4.58
CA GLU A 253 0.68 -21.23 5.14
C GLU A 253 -0.65 -20.61 4.68
N ASN A 254 -1.46 -21.31 3.88
CA ASN A 254 -2.75 -20.82 3.41
C ASN A 254 -3.65 -20.32 4.56
N MET A 255 -4.43 -19.27 4.29
CA MET A 255 -5.29 -18.63 5.29
C MET A 255 -6.75 -19.11 5.18
N GLY A 256 -7.37 -19.34 6.33
CA GLY A 256 -8.76 -19.77 6.42
C GLY A 256 -9.01 -21.25 6.10
N VAL A 257 -8.01 -22.13 6.17
CA VAL A 257 -8.17 -23.57 5.92
C VAL A 257 -9.33 -24.15 6.74
N ILE A 258 -10.19 -24.93 6.06
CA ILE A 258 -11.24 -25.76 6.66
C ILE A 258 -10.96 -27.21 6.25
N LYS A 259 -10.53 -28.04 7.19
CA LYS A 259 -10.06 -29.41 6.91
C LYS A 259 -11.15 -30.22 6.18
N GLY A 260 -10.80 -30.77 5.02
CA GLY A 260 -11.71 -31.58 4.20
C GLY A 260 -12.74 -30.79 3.39
N GLU A 261 -12.76 -29.45 3.50
CA GLU A 261 -13.74 -28.61 2.80
C GLU A 261 -13.06 -27.55 1.93
N TRP A 262 -12.05 -26.86 2.46
CA TRP A 262 -11.37 -25.77 1.76
C TRP A 262 -9.90 -25.66 2.15
N GLU A 263 -9.03 -25.71 1.15
CA GLU A 263 -7.56 -25.60 1.24
C GLU A 263 -7.07 -24.23 1.76
N GLY A 264 -7.98 -23.26 1.89
CA GLY A 264 -7.67 -21.89 2.27
C GLY A 264 -7.17 -21.04 1.10
N ALA A 265 -7.01 -19.75 1.37
CA ALA A 265 -6.51 -18.77 0.42
C ALA A 265 -4.98 -18.80 0.35
N LYS A 266 -4.42 -18.76 -0.87
CA LYS A 266 -2.97 -18.67 -1.09
C LYS A 266 -2.42 -17.37 -0.50
N VAL A 267 -1.28 -17.42 0.17
CA VAL A 267 -0.70 -16.23 0.82
C VAL A 267 0.42 -15.62 -0.03
N PHE A 268 0.28 -14.33 -0.33
CA PHE A 268 1.34 -13.49 -0.86
C PHE A 268 1.74 -12.44 0.18
N VAL A 269 3.04 -12.27 0.44
CA VAL A 269 3.57 -11.22 1.34
C VAL A 269 4.22 -10.12 0.52
N ALA A 270 3.61 -8.94 0.54
CA ALA A 270 4.08 -7.76 -0.16
C ALA A 270 4.90 -6.83 0.74
N SER A 271 5.61 -5.89 0.11
CA SER A 271 6.25 -4.78 0.81
C SER A 271 5.22 -3.79 1.34
N SER A 272 5.56 -3.05 2.41
CA SER A 272 4.70 -1.98 2.91
C SER A 272 4.60 -0.83 1.90
N THR A 273 3.39 -0.32 1.75
CA THR A 273 3.05 0.79 0.86
C THR A 273 3.14 2.16 1.54
N SER A 274 3.37 2.20 2.85
CA SER A 274 3.50 3.45 3.61
C SER A 274 4.74 4.22 3.17
N GLY A 275 4.60 5.54 2.99
CA GLY A 275 5.74 6.43 2.77
C GLY A 275 6.71 6.51 3.96
N LEU A 276 6.29 6.08 5.16
CA LEU A 276 7.18 5.96 6.32
C LEU A 276 8.06 4.71 6.26
N ALA A 277 7.72 3.72 5.42
CA ALA A 277 8.48 2.49 5.25
C ALA A 277 9.52 2.65 4.13
N ALA A 278 10.71 3.12 4.51
CA ALA A 278 11.82 3.42 3.61
C ALA A 278 12.88 2.29 3.50
N THR A 279 12.60 1.09 4.01
CA THR A 279 13.58 -0.02 4.03
C THR A 279 13.85 -0.64 2.66
N LEU A 280 12.93 -0.48 1.70
CA LEU A 280 13.06 -1.02 0.35
C LEU A 280 13.05 0.12 -0.66
N SER A 281 13.88 0.01 -1.69
CA SER A 281 13.87 0.93 -2.81
C SER A 281 12.56 0.83 -3.61
N PRO A 282 12.17 1.88 -4.36
CA PRO A 282 11.01 1.83 -5.25
C PRO A 282 11.05 0.65 -6.23
N ALA A 283 12.19 0.40 -6.86
CA ALA A 283 12.38 -0.71 -7.80
C ALA A 283 12.18 -2.08 -7.14
N GLU A 284 12.63 -2.27 -5.90
CA GLU A 284 12.37 -3.51 -5.16
C GLU A 284 10.89 -3.68 -4.82
N LYS A 285 10.19 -2.58 -4.47
CA LYS A 285 8.74 -2.64 -4.24
C LYS A 285 8.03 -3.03 -5.54
N GLU A 286 8.36 -2.41 -6.66
CA GLU A 286 7.79 -2.75 -7.98
C GLU A 286 8.06 -4.20 -8.36
N ARG A 287 9.28 -4.71 -8.15
CA ARG A 287 9.62 -6.11 -8.42
C ARG A 287 8.77 -7.08 -7.59
N ILE A 288 8.57 -6.80 -6.30
CA ILE A 288 7.74 -7.64 -5.43
C ILE A 288 6.29 -7.60 -5.90
N TRP A 289 5.71 -6.40 -6.04
CA TRP A 289 4.31 -6.25 -6.46
C TRP A 289 4.05 -6.79 -7.87
N GLY A 290 5.03 -6.72 -8.76
CA GLY A 290 4.97 -7.29 -10.10
C GLY A 290 4.76 -8.80 -10.12
N GLN A 291 5.23 -9.55 -9.11
CA GLN A 291 4.93 -10.98 -9.00
C GLN A 291 3.45 -11.24 -8.77
N LEU A 292 2.82 -10.47 -7.88
CA LEU A 292 1.38 -10.53 -7.65
C LEU A 292 0.60 -10.10 -8.89
N GLY A 293 1.03 -9.02 -9.55
CA GLY A 293 0.39 -8.52 -10.75
C GLY A 293 0.43 -9.49 -11.94
N SER A 294 1.56 -10.17 -12.16
CA SER A 294 1.65 -11.25 -13.15
C SER A 294 0.68 -12.39 -12.86
N TRP A 295 0.60 -12.82 -11.60
CA TRP A 295 -0.35 -13.86 -11.20
C TRP A 295 -1.81 -13.42 -11.37
N VAL A 296 -2.15 -12.18 -10.98
CA VAL A 296 -3.51 -11.63 -11.16
C VAL A 296 -3.91 -11.60 -12.63
N LYS A 297 -3.02 -11.15 -13.53
CA LYS A 297 -3.31 -11.12 -14.97
C LYS A 297 -3.54 -12.51 -15.53
N GLN A 298 -2.66 -13.45 -15.20
CA GLN A 298 -2.81 -14.85 -15.62
C GLN A 298 -4.15 -15.42 -15.10
N ARG A 299 -4.47 -15.19 -13.83
CA ARG A 299 -5.65 -15.77 -13.21
C ARG A 299 -6.96 -15.19 -13.74
N ARG A 300 -6.97 -13.93 -14.17
CA ARG A 300 -8.12 -13.35 -14.88
C ARG A 300 -8.40 -14.05 -16.21
N VAL A 301 -7.36 -14.30 -17.01
CA VAL A 301 -7.50 -15.07 -18.27
C VAL A 301 -8.05 -16.46 -17.99
N GLU A 302 -7.53 -17.16 -16.97
CA GLU A 302 -8.05 -18.48 -16.58
C GLU A 302 -9.52 -18.42 -16.12
N ARG A 303 -9.94 -17.37 -15.41
CA ARG A 303 -11.34 -17.17 -15.02
C ARG A 303 -12.24 -16.89 -16.23
N GLU A 304 -11.76 -16.15 -17.22
CA GLU A 304 -12.48 -15.85 -18.46
C GLU A 304 -12.69 -17.11 -19.30
N LEU A 305 -11.62 -17.91 -19.49
CA LEU A 305 -11.70 -19.19 -20.20
C LEU A 305 -12.68 -20.16 -19.51
N ALA A 306 -12.55 -20.33 -18.19
CA ALA A 306 -13.44 -21.22 -17.43
C ALA A 306 -14.91 -20.73 -17.39
N ALA A 307 -15.16 -19.45 -17.65
CA ALA A 307 -16.52 -18.92 -17.80
C ALA A 307 -17.07 -19.16 -19.22
N GLY A 308 -16.21 -19.12 -20.25
CA GLY A 308 -16.54 -19.47 -21.63
C GLY A 308 -16.99 -20.93 -21.76
N ASP A 309 -16.18 -21.87 -21.27
CA ASP A 309 -16.46 -23.31 -21.33
C ASP A 309 -17.81 -23.67 -20.67
N LYS A 310 -18.12 -23.06 -19.52
CA LYS A 310 -19.40 -23.26 -18.82
C LYS A 310 -20.61 -22.72 -19.56
N THR A 311 -20.41 -21.76 -20.45
CA THR A 311 -21.49 -21.18 -21.24
C THR A 311 -21.79 -22.09 -22.44
N GLU A 312 -20.76 -22.70 -23.03
CA GLU A 312 -20.88 -23.66 -24.15
C GLU A 312 -21.51 -25.00 -23.71
N GLU A 313 -21.08 -25.57 -22.58
CA GLU A 313 -21.70 -26.80 -22.03
C GLU A 313 -23.20 -26.61 -21.74
N LYS A 314 -23.58 -25.41 -21.27
CA LYS A 314 -24.97 -25.11 -20.93
C LYS A 314 -25.86 -24.88 -22.17
N THR A 315 -25.28 -24.48 -23.30
CA THR A 315 -26.01 -24.36 -24.57
C THR A 315 -26.24 -25.72 -25.22
N ASP A 316 -25.26 -26.63 -25.16
CA ASP A 316 -25.40 -27.99 -25.70
C ASP A 316 -26.44 -28.82 -24.94
N GLU A 317 -26.49 -28.74 -23.60
CA GLU A 317 -27.52 -29.42 -22.80
C GLU A 317 -28.95 -28.92 -23.10
N THR A 318 -29.11 -27.68 -23.56
CA THR A 318 -30.41 -27.13 -23.95
C THR A 318 -30.83 -27.46 -25.38
N GLU A 319 -29.88 -27.72 -26.28
CA GLU A 319 -30.19 -28.17 -27.66
C GLU A 319 -30.44 -29.68 -27.74
N GLU A 320 -29.83 -30.51 -26.88
CA GLU A 320 -30.10 -31.96 -26.83
C GLU A 320 -31.44 -32.30 -26.13
N ALA A 321 -32.01 -31.34 -25.39
CA ALA A 321 -33.29 -31.49 -24.67
C ALA A 321 -34.52 -30.92 -25.43
N ALA A 322 -34.34 -30.43 -26.67
CA ALA A 322 -35.39 -29.84 -27.52
C ALA A 322 -35.73 -30.75 -28.72
#